data_AF-A0A0B2QBC1-F1
#
_entry.id   AF-A0A0B2QBC1-F1
#
_cell.length_a   1.000
_cell.length_b   1.000
_cell.length_c   1.000
_cell.angle_alpha   90.00
_cell.angle_beta   90.00
_cell.angle_gamma   90.00
#
_symmetry.space_group_name_H-M   'P 1'
#
loop_
_entity.id
_entity.type
_entity.pdbx_description
1 polymer ?
#
loop_
_entity_poly.entity_id
_entity_poly.type
_entity_poly.pdbx_seq_one_letter_code
_entity_poly.pdbx_strand_id
1 'polypeptide(L)'
;MKKYSDKAPPKDKFGKHEVKIDYEHKSSKDPDKVVPPNQRIKGYPYGPQIVPISFAEWEAVKFKPEKGVRLMGFTYSSNVFRHHYMKDVYVSLPKPGNTRAMIAVSAVARAMKEMNKVAIVCCVWRQGHANVVIGVLTPNLSDK
;
A
#
# COMPACT_ATOMS: atom_id res chain seq x y z
N MET A 1 -13.18 -1.31 23.72
CA MET A 1 -13.87 -0.03 23.50
C MET A 1 -15.34 -0.23 23.89
N LYS A 2 -15.80 0.39 24.98
CA LYS A 2 -17.21 0.26 25.39
C LYS A 2 -18.04 1.15 24.47
N LYS A 3 -19.04 0.58 23.79
CA LYS A 3 -19.97 1.32 22.94
C LYS A 3 -21.16 1.73 23.81
N TYR A 4 -21.39 3.03 23.94
CA TYR A 4 -22.56 3.59 24.58
C TYR A 4 -23.45 4.19 23.48
N SER A 5 -24.76 4.03 23.61
CA SER A 5 -25.75 4.52 22.67
C SER A 5 -26.84 5.20 23.45
N ASP A 6 -26.89 6.52 23.36
CA ASP A 6 -27.97 7.31 23.96
C ASP A 6 -29.03 7.60 22.89
N LYS A 7 -30.30 7.31 23.22
CA LYS A 7 -31.42 7.64 22.34
C LYS A 7 -31.64 9.15 22.38
N ALA A 8 -31.83 9.76 21.22
CA ALA A 8 -32.23 11.16 21.14
C ALA A 8 -33.56 11.38 21.90
N PRO A 9 -33.74 12.54 22.57
CA PRO A 9 -34.98 12.85 23.29
C PRO A 9 -36.21 12.76 22.35
N PRO A 10 -37.35 12.19 22.79
CA PRO A 10 -38.51 11.94 21.91
C PRO A 10 -39.18 13.17 21.29
N LYS A 11 -38.81 14.39 21.69
CA LYS A 11 -39.47 15.66 21.30
C LYS A 11 -38.50 16.67 20.66
N ASP A 12 -37.47 16.19 19.98
CA ASP A 12 -36.60 17.09 19.23
C ASP A 12 -37.21 17.40 17.86
N LYS A 13 -37.77 18.61 17.70
CA LYS A 13 -38.39 19.08 16.45
C LYS A 13 -37.38 19.24 15.30
N PHE A 14 -36.08 19.17 15.60
CA PHE A 14 -34.98 19.28 14.65
C PHE A 14 -34.19 17.97 14.48
N GLY A 15 -34.69 16.86 15.06
CA GLY A 15 -34.07 15.55 14.98
C GLY A 15 -34.03 15.00 13.55
N LYS A 16 -32.93 15.26 12.85
CA LYS A 16 -32.60 14.52 11.63
C LYS A 16 -32.31 13.07 12.05
N HIS A 17 -32.80 12.08 11.32
CA HIS A 17 -32.58 10.66 11.60
C HIS A 17 -31.13 10.26 11.28
N GLU A 18 -30.17 10.99 11.83
CA GLU A 18 -28.74 10.90 11.57
C GLU A 18 -28.08 10.16 12.73
N VAL A 19 -27.34 9.10 12.40
CA VAL A 19 -26.52 8.38 13.38
C VAL A 19 -25.13 9.00 13.37
N LYS A 20 -24.73 9.58 14.51
CA LYS A 20 -23.39 10.10 14.72
C LYS A 20 -22.61 9.21 15.68
N ILE A 21 -21.37 8.90 15.32
CA ILE A 21 -20.45 8.13 16.16
C ILE A 21 -19.39 9.10 16.69
N ASP A 22 -19.39 9.30 18.00
CA ASP A 22 -18.37 10.09 18.69
C ASP A 22 -17.43 9.17 19.48
N TYR A 23 -16.13 9.53 19.50
CA TYR A 23 -15.08 8.74 20.13
C TYR A 23 -14.39 9.52 21.24
N GLU A 24 -14.44 8.98 22.45
CA GLU A 24 -13.72 9.51 23.61
C GLU A 24 -12.48 8.69 23.92
N HIS A 25 -11.35 9.37 24.18
CA HIS A 25 -10.10 8.74 24.61
C HIS A 25 -9.81 9.17 26.04
N LYS A 26 -9.67 8.19 26.94
CA LYS A 26 -9.40 8.38 28.37
C LYS A 26 -7.96 8.05 28.69
N SER A 27 -7.41 8.70 29.73
CA SER A 27 -6.07 8.42 30.23
C SER A 27 -5.97 7.00 30.80
N SER A 28 -4.84 6.33 30.60
CA SER A 28 -4.59 5.01 31.19
C SER A 28 -4.33 5.07 32.70
N LYS A 29 -3.80 6.20 33.20
CA LYS A 29 -3.51 6.42 34.63
C LYS A 29 -4.74 6.87 35.40
N ASP A 30 -5.67 7.55 34.73
CA ASP A 30 -6.87 8.13 35.32
C ASP A 30 -8.06 7.95 34.35
N PRO A 31 -8.89 6.91 34.54
CA PRO A 31 -10.01 6.60 33.65
C PRO A 31 -11.11 7.67 33.57
N ASP A 32 -11.17 8.61 34.51
CA ASP A 32 -12.18 9.66 34.53
C ASP A 32 -11.74 10.89 33.71
N LYS A 33 -10.44 10.99 33.43
CA LYS A 33 -9.88 12.08 32.63
C LYS A 33 -9.94 11.78 31.14
N VAL A 34 -10.79 12.52 30.41
CA VAL A 34 -10.83 12.55 28.95
C VAL A 34 -9.66 13.39 28.41
N VAL A 35 -8.89 12.84 27.47
CA VAL A 35 -7.74 13.52 26.86
C VAL A 35 -8.17 14.17 25.54
N PRO A 36 -8.02 15.49 25.35
CA PRO A 36 -8.44 16.18 24.13
C PRO A 36 -7.52 15.86 22.93
N PRO A 37 -8.00 15.96 21.67
CA PRO A 37 -7.23 15.57 20.48
C PRO A 37 -5.87 16.27 20.31
N ASN A 38 -5.78 17.55 20.68
CA ASN A 38 -4.55 18.35 20.60
C ASN A 38 -3.44 17.91 21.58
N GLN A 39 -3.79 17.18 22.63
CA GLN A 39 -2.84 16.60 23.60
C GLN A 39 -2.47 15.15 23.26
N ARG A 40 -2.94 14.63 22.11
CA ARG A 40 -2.66 13.27 21.67
C ARG A 40 -1.55 13.28 20.63
N ILE A 41 -0.57 12.40 20.81
CA ILE A 41 0.46 12.09 19.82
C ILE A 41 0.45 10.59 19.54
N LYS A 42 0.76 10.21 18.30
CA LYS A 42 0.82 8.80 17.92
C LYS A 42 2.13 8.19 18.39
N GLY A 43 2.02 7.18 19.25
CA GLY A 43 3.15 6.36 19.69
C GLY A 43 3.35 5.17 18.75
N TYR A 44 4.60 4.92 18.37
CA TYR A 44 5.02 3.76 17.58
C TYR A 44 5.89 2.86 18.46
N PRO A 45 5.56 1.57 18.62
CA PRO A 45 6.40 0.66 19.39
C PRO A 45 7.72 0.40 18.66
N TYR A 46 8.83 0.50 19.39
CA TYR A 46 10.17 0.18 18.92
C TYR A 46 10.89 -0.63 20.01
N GLY A 47 10.81 -1.95 19.89
CA GLY A 47 11.22 -2.86 20.94
C GLY A 47 10.40 -2.64 22.24
N PRO A 48 11.05 -2.55 23.42
CA PRO A 48 10.36 -2.26 24.67
C PRO A 48 9.83 -0.81 24.81
N GLN A 49 10.25 0.10 23.94
CA GLN A 49 9.96 1.53 24.05
C GLN A 49 8.80 1.96 23.13
N ILE A 50 8.10 3.02 23.50
CA ILE A 50 7.09 3.69 22.66
C ILE A 50 7.68 5.03 22.23
N VAL A 51 7.91 5.19 20.92
CA VAL A 51 8.45 6.41 20.33
C VAL A 51 7.29 7.29 19.86
N PRO A 52 7.07 8.47 20.45
CA PRO A 52 6.09 9.42 19.96
C PRO A 52 6.60 10.08 18.68
N ILE A 53 5.79 10.07 17.62
CA ILE A 53 6.10 10.77 16.36
C ILE A 53 4.89 11.62 15.98
N SER A 54 5.10 12.92 15.80
CA SER A 54 4.06 13.84 15.39
C SER A 54 3.67 13.62 13.91
N PHE A 55 2.50 14.13 13.52
CA PHE A 55 2.06 14.03 12.13
C PHE A 55 3.02 14.77 11.17
N ALA A 56 3.50 15.95 11.56
CA ALA A 56 4.42 16.75 10.74
C ALA A 56 5.77 16.05 10.54
N GLU A 57 6.35 15.50 11.62
CA GLU A 57 7.58 14.71 11.52
C GLU A 57 7.38 13.48 10.65
N TRP A 58 6.29 12.74 10.85
CA TRP A 58 5.97 11.55 10.04
C TRP A 58 5.83 11.90 8.56
N GLU A 59 5.18 13.02 8.24
CA GLU A 59 5.01 13.48 6.86
C GLU A 59 6.32 13.95 6.20
N ALA A 60 7.21 14.54 6.99
CA ALA A 60 8.53 14.94 6.51
C ALA A 60 9.42 13.74 6.21
N VAL A 61 9.41 12.70 7.06
CA VAL A 61 10.31 11.55 6.94
C VAL A 61 9.76 10.37 6.13
N LYS A 62 8.47 10.38 5.78
CA LYS A 62 7.87 9.27 5.01
C LYS A 62 8.57 9.07 3.67
N PHE A 63 8.86 7.82 3.35
CA PHE A 63 9.36 7.44 2.03
C PHE A 63 8.30 7.72 0.94
N LYS A 64 8.69 8.45 -0.11
CA LYS A 64 7.83 8.89 -1.21
C LYS A 64 8.34 8.31 -2.53
N PRO A 65 7.94 7.09 -2.93
CA PRO A 65 8.38 6.53 -4.19
C PRO A 65 7.66 7.15 -5.39
N GLU A 66 8.35 7.19 -6.52
CA GLU A 66 7.76 7.55 -7.81
C GLU A 66 6.88 6.40 -8.34
N LYS A 67 5.72 6.76 -8.89
CA LYS A 67 4.81 5.78 -9.51
C LYS A 67 5.43 5.23 -10.79
N GLY A 68 5.54 3.91 -10.91
CA GLY A 68 6.02 3.27 -12.12
C GLY A 68 6.43 1.83 -11.91
N VAL A 69 6.82 1.20 -13.02
CA VAL A 69 7.47 -0.10 -13.05
C VAL A 69 8.91 0.14 -13.47
N ARG A 70 9.85 -0.04 -12.54
CA ARG A 70 11.28 0.17 -12.77
C ARG A 70 11.99 -1.17 -12.89
N LEU A 71 12.70 -1.38 -13.99
CA LEU A 71 13.56 -2.54 -14.18
C LEU A 71 14.78 -2.42 -13.26
N MET A 72 15.01 -3.41 -12.42
CA MET A 72 16.18 -3.50 -11.53
C MET A 72 17.30 -4.32 -12.17
N GLY A 73 16.94 -5.36 -12.94
CA GLY A 73 17.91 -6.20 -13.63
C GLY A 73 17.28 -7.48 -14.18
N PHE A 74 18.10 -8.32 -14.81
CA PHE A 74 17.71 -9.63 -15.31
C PHE A 74 18.46 -10.73 -14.57
N THR A 75 17.81 -11.87 -14.36
CA THR A 75 18.39 -13.06 -13.73
C THR A 75 17.90 -14.32 -14.45
N TYR A 76 18.53 -15.46 -14.23
CA TYR A 76 18.05 -16.73 -14.79
C TYR A 76 16.73 -17.15 -14.15
N SER A 77 15.86 -17.80 -14.93
CA SER A 77 14.57 -18.30 -14.43
C SER A 77 14.74 -19.27 -13.25
N SER A 78 15.82 -20.06 -13.25
CA SER A 78 16.18 -20.99 -12.17
C SER A 78 16.46 -20.32 -10.82
N ASN A 79 16.76 -19.02 -10.80
CA ASN A 79 17.03 -18.29 -9.56
C ASN A 79 15.75 -17.86 -8.85
N VAL A 80 14.58 -18.02 -9.49
CA VAL A 80 13.29 -17.59 -8.92
C VAL A 80 12.38 -18.81 -8.75
N PHE A 81 12.27 -19.26 -7.51
CA PHE A 81 11.43 -20.41 -7.19
C PHE A 81 9.95 -20.04 -7.03
N ARG A 82 9.07 -20.94 -7.48
CA ARG A 82 7.62 -20.76 -7.43
C ARG A 82 7.07 -20.48 -6.02
N HIS A 83 7.72 -21.03 -5.00
CA HIS A 83 7.33 -20.87 -3.59
C HIS A 83 7.78 -19.52 -2.99
N HIS A 84 8.63 -18.74 -3.68
CA HIS A 84 8.95 -17.36 -3.31
C HIS A 84 7.89 -16.35 -3.78
N TYR A 85 6.94 -16.78 -4.63
CA TYR A 85 5.93 -15.87 -5.14
C TYR A 85 5.02 -15.40 -4.01
N MET A 86 4.79 -14.10 -3.96
CA MET A 86 3.93 -13.46 -2.97
C MET A 86 2.82 -12.68 -3.69
N LYS A 87 1.66 -12.57 -3.03
CA LYS A 87 0.56 -11.67 -3.42
C LYS A 87 -0.05 -12.03 -4.80
N ASP A 88 -0.73 -11.07 -5.41
CA ASP A 88 -1.49 -11.18 -6.66
C ASP A 88 -0.57 -11.16 -7.89
N VAL A 89 -1.08 -11.72 -8.99
CA VAL A 89 -0.42 -11.74 -10.30
C VAL A 89 -0.89 -10.55 -11.14
N TYR A 90 0.06 -9.88 -11.80
CA TYR A 90 -0.22 -8.78 -12.72
C TYR A 90 0.29 -9.11 -14.13
N VAL A 91 -0.49 -8.73 -15.14
CA VAL A 91 -0.11 -8.88 -16.55
C VAL A 91 0.21 -7.50 -17.12
N SER A 92 1.44 -7.33 -17.63
CA SER A 92 1.87 -6.10 -18.27
C SER A 92 1.64 -6.19 -19.77
N LEU A 93 0.79 -5.32 -20.30
CA LEU A 93 0.47 -5.24 -21.73
C LEU A 93 0.97 -3.91 -22.31
N PRO A 94 1.41 -3.88 -23.58
CA PRO A 94 1.70 -2.63 -24.27
C PRO A 94 0.42 -1.78 -24.38
N LYS A 95 0.60 -0.45 -24.42
CA LYS A 95 -0.54 0.47 -24.60
C LYS A 95 -1.26 0.16 -25.93
N PRO A 96 -2.59 -0.07 -25.92
CA PRO A 96 -3.35 -0.29 -27.14
C PRO A 96 -3.15 0.84 -28.16
N GLY A 97 -2.97 0.49 -29.43
CA GLY A 97 -2.72 1.45 -30.51
C GLY A 97 -1.30 2.01 -30.58
N ASN A 98 -0.40 1.67 -29.64
CA ASN A 98 1.00 2.08 -29.70
C ASN A 98 1.88 0.95 -30.26
N THR A 99 2.08 0.95 -31.58
CA THR A 99 2.87 -0.06 -32.29
C THR A 99 4.31 -0.16 -31.78
N ARG A 100 4.93 0.97 -31.42
CA ARG A 100 6.31 0.97 -30.88
C ARG A 100 6.38 0.24 -29.53
N ALA A 101 5.42 0.50 -28.64
CA ALA A 101 5.33 -0.21 -27.37
C ALA A 101 5.06 -1.70 -27.55
N MET A 102 4.19 -2.07 -28.51
CA MET A 102 3.91 -3.47 -28.83
C MET A 102 5.16 -4.21 -29.29
N ILE A 103 5.91 -3.63 -30.23
CA ILE A 103 7.16 -4.22 -30.73
C ILE A 103 8.18 -4.34 -29.59
N ALA A 104 8.35 -3.30 -28.78
CA ALA A 104 9.31 -3.29 -27.67
C ALA A 104 9.01 -4.38 -26.63
N VAL A 105 7.76 -4.46 -26.14
CA VAL A 105 7.37 -5.50 -25.16
C VAL A 105 7.54 -6.89 -25.75
N SER A 106 7.18 -7.07 -27.02
CA SER A 106 7.32 -8.35 -27.72
C SER A 106 8.78 -8.77 -27.91
N ALA A 107 9.67 -7.83 -28.25
CA ALA A 107 11.10 -8.08 -28.38
C ALA A 107 11.73 -8.49 -27.05
N VAL A 108 11.41 -7.76 -25.96
CA VAL A 108 11.91 -8.09 -24.62
C VAL A 108 11.42 -9.46 -24.16
N ALA A 109 10.12 -9.77 -24.34
CA ALA A 109 9.57 -11.06 -23.95
C ALA A 109 10.22 -12.24 -24.71
N ARG A 110 10.49 -12.09 -26.02
CA ARG A 110 11.19 -13.10 -26.81
C ARG A 110 12.64 -13.29 -26.37
N ALA A 111 13.39 -12.21 -26.20
CA ALA A 111 14.77 -12.27 -25.73
C ALA A 111 14.86 -12.95 -24.34
N MET A 112 13.92 -12.66 -23.44
CA MET A 112 13.85 -13.30 -22.13
C MET A 112 13.56 -14.81 -22.24
N LYS A 113 12.66 -15.25 -23.13
CA LYS A 113 12.38 -16.67 -23.39
C LYS A 113 13.60 -17.39 -23.98
N GLU A 114 14.24 -16.81 -25.00
CA GLU A 114 15.42 -17.36 -25.67
C GLU A 114 16.62 -17.51 -24.72
N MET A 115 16.83 -16.53 -23.83
CA MET A 115 17.96 -16.54 -22.89
C MET A 115 17.65 -17.27 -21.56
N ASN A 116 16.45 -17.83 -21.39
CA ASN A 116 15.96 -18.39 -20.11
C ASN A 116 16.12 -17.42 -18.93
N LYS A 117 15.78 -16.15 -19.15
CA LYS A 117 15.89 -15.06 -18.18
C LYS A 117 14.53 -14.49 -17.77
N VAL A 118 14.50 -13.95 -16.57
CA VAL A 118 13.38 -13.20 -15.99
C VAL A 118 13.88 -11.82 -15.55
N ALA A 119 12.97 -10.85 -15.45
CA ALA A 119 13.31 -9.50 -15.06
C ALA A 119 12.86 -9.24 -13.62
N ILE A 120 13.71 -8.65 -12.80
CA ILE A 120 13.36 -8.17 -11.47
C ILE A 120 12.89 -6.72 -11.60
N VAL A 121 11.69 -6.45 -11.12
CA VAL A 121 11.04 -5.14 -11.25
C VAL A 121 10.61 -4.59 -9.89
N CYS A 122 10.67 -3.28 -9.79
CA CYS A 122 10.19 -2.50 -8.65
C CYS A 122 8.92 -1.75 -9.09
N CYS A 123 7.78 -2.12 -8.53
CA CYS A 123 6.47 -1.65 -8.91
C CYS A 123 5.86 -0.75 -7.84
N VAL A 124 5.43 0.43 -8.26
CA VAL A 124 4.73 1.42 -7.44
C VAL A 124 3.44 1.78 -8.17
N TRP A 125 2.32 1.25 -7.68
CA TRP A 125 1.04 1.30 -8.38
C TRP A 125 0.34 2.66 -8.28
N ARG A 126 0.54 3.37 -7.17
CA ARG A 126 -0.13 4.63 -6.86
C ARG A 126 0.88 5.66 -6.35
N GLN A 127 0.77 6.88 -6.86
CA GLN A 127 1.58 8.00 -6.41
C GLN A 127 1.24 8.33 -4.95
N GLY A 128 2.27 8.60 -4.14
CA GLY A 128 2.09 8.95 -2.72
C GLY A 128 1.85 7.78 -1.77
N HIS A 129 1.81 6.53 -2.26
CA HIS A 129 1.81 5.35 -1.42
C HIS A 129 3.24 4.88 -1.15
N ALA A 130 3.59 4.62 0.11
CA ALA A 130 4.91 4.12 0.50
C ALA A 130 5.15 2.64 0.10
N ASN A 131 4.11 1.92 -0.33
CA ASN A 131 4.19 0.51 -0.66
C ASN A 131 4.87 0.31 -2.02
N VAL A 132 6.10 -0.22 -1.96
CA VAL A 132 6.85 -0.71 -3.12
C VAL A 132 6.73 -2.22 -3.17
N VAL A 133 6.44 -2.76 -4.35
CA VAL A 133 6.45 -4.21 -4.58
C VAL A 133 7.66 -4.55 -5.43
N ILE A 134 8.53 -5.41 -4.93
CA ILE A 134 9.56 -6.05 -5.75
C ILE A 134 8.97 -7.35 -6.28
N GLY A 135 9.03 -7.54 -7.59
CA GLY A 135 8.45 -8.70 -8.25
C GLY A 135 9.32 -9.22 -9.38
N VAL A 136 8.95 -10.40 -9.86
CA VAL A 136 9.53 -11.00 -11.06
C VAL A 136 8.57 -10.81 -12.24
N LEU A 137 9.10 -10.36 -13.37
CA LEU A 137 8.41 -10.32 -14.64
C LEU A 137 8.90 -11.52 -15.47
N THR A 138 7.99 -12.43 -15.77
CA THR A 138 8.25 -13.63 -16.55
C THR A 138 7.67 -13.47 -17.96
N PRO A 139 8.39 -13.86 -19.03
CA PRO A 139 7.86 -13.79 -20.38
C PRO A 139 6.73 -14.82 -20.55
N ASN A 140 5.56 -14.38 -21.00
CA ASN A 140 4.46 -15.26 -21.38
C ASN A 140 4.14 -15.01 -22.86
N LEU A 141 4.59 -15.93 -23.71
CA LEU A 141 4.38 -15.90 -25.15
C LEU A 141 3.46 -17.07 -25.49
N SER A 142 2.31 -16.78 -26.09
CA SER A 142 1.49 -17.82 -26.71
C SER A 142 2.30 -18.46 -27.83
N ASP A 143 2.42 -19.77 -27.82
CA ASP A 143 2.90 -20.49 -29.00
C ASP A 143 1.83 -20.35 -30.09
N LYS A 144 2.28 -20.19 -31.34
CA LYS A 144 1.40 -20.06 -32.51
C LYS A 144 0.61 -21.34 -32.73
#